data_AF-A0A7N2MJJ5-F1
#
_entry.id   AF-A0A7N2MJJ5-F1
#
_cell.length_a   1.000
_cell.length_b   1.000
_cell.length_c   1.000
_cell.angle_alpha   90.00
_cell.angle_beta   90.00
_cell.angle_gamma   90.00
#
_symmetry.space_group_name_H-M   'P 1'
#
loop_
_entity.id
_entity.type
_entity.pdbx_description
1 polymer ?
#
loop_
_entity_poly.entity_id
_entity_poly.type
_entity_poly.pdbx_seq_one_letter_code
_entity_poly.pdbx_strand_id
1 'polypeptide(L)'
;MRAHGAVEVAKTVIEVADVAWMALEKTHHHQHEHEHQEQNTATPDEELESLRSENWRLKNLLGQNLKLLQNLSESPSLSHDCPPDLYARLVATVDSEHFLARLESLQQALVNGISYEFPFKEATDADMRSAEILIKVDGEEPSWRVWVIDEMVPSNVEE
;
A
#
# COMPACT_ATOMS: atom_id res chain seq x y z
N MET A 1 -34.44 -19.09 39.48
CA MET A 1 -33.52 -20.14 38.98
C MET A 1 -32.55 -19.68 37.86
N ARG A 2 -32.70 -18.50 37.22
CA ARG A 2 -31.86 -18.09 36.07
C ARG A 2 -30.49 -17.46 36.42
N ALA A 3 -30.34 -16.88 37.62
CA ALA A 3 -29.12 -16.19 38.04
C ALA A 3 -27.99 -17.15 38.46
N HIS A 4 -28.31 -18.35 38.95
CA HIS A 4 -27.30 -19.32 39.38
C HIS A 4 -26.47 -19.85 38.19
N GLY A 5 -27.11 -20.10 37.04
CA GLY A 5 -26.39 -20.52 35.83
C GLY A 5 -25.45 -19.44 35.28
N ALA A 6 -25.80 -18.15 35.40
CA ALA A 6 -24.91 -17.07 34.98
C ALA A 6 -23.66 -16.94 35.87
N VAL A 7 -23.81 -17.21 37.17
CA VAL A 7 -22.69 -17.19 38.14
C VAL A 7 -21.74 -18.38 37.93
N GLU A 8 -22.28 -19.56 37.63
CA GLU A 8 -21.46 -20.73 37.29
C GLU A 8 -20.70 -20.52 35.98
N VAL A 9 -21.35 -19.97 34.95
CA VAL A 9 -20.66 -19.63 33.69
C VAL A 9 -19.56 -18.60 33.92
N ALA A 10 -19.84 -17.52 34.67
CA ALA A 10 -18.82 -16.51 34.98
C ALA A 10 -17.62 -17.10 35.73
N LYS A 11 -17.86 -18.00 36.69
CA LYS A 11 -16.80 -18.72 37.40
C LYS A 11 -15.94 -19.55 36.45
N THR A 12 -16.56 -20.32 35.55
CA THR A 12 -15.81 -21.13 34.57
C THR A 12 -15.02 -20.28 33.58
N VAL A 13 -15.55 -19.13 33.17
CA VAL A 13 -14.83 -18.21 32.27
C VAL A 13 -13.59 -17.63 32.95
N ILE A 14 -13.69 -17.27 34.24
CA ILE A 14 -12.55 -16.79 35.02
C ILE A 14 -11.50 -17.90 35.21
N GLU A 15 -11.93 -19.11 35.56
CA GLU A 15 -11.02 -20.26 35.72
C GLU A 15 -10.33 -20.63 34.41
N VAL A 16 -11.03 -20.59 33.28
CA VAL A 16 -10.44 -20.82 31.94
C VAL A 16 -9.49 -19.69 31.55
N ALA A 17 -9.81 -18.44 31.90
CA ALA A 17 -8.92 -17.30 31.64
C ALA A 17 -7.62 -17.40 32.47
N ASP A 18 -7.70 -17.78 33.75
CA ASP A 18 -6.53 -18.01 34.60
C ASP A 18 -5.66 -19.16 34.08
N VAL A 19 -6.28 -20.26 33.64
CA VAL A 19 -5.55 -21.41 33.06
C VAL A 19 -4.92 -21.03 31.72
N ALA A 20 -5.61 -20.26 30.88
CA ALA A 20 -5.06 -19.77 29.61
C ALA A 20 -3.89 -18.80 29.84
N TRP A 21 -4.01 -17.91 30.84
CA TRP A 21 -2.94 -17.00 31.25
C TRP A 21 -1.72 -17.75 31.79
N MET A 22 -1.92 -18.72 32.69
CA MET A 22 -0.85 -19.57 33.19
C MET A 22 -0.19 -20.40 32.08
N ALA A 23 -0.95 -20.89 31.11
CA ALA A 23 -0.41 -21.63 29.97
C ALA A 23 0.46 -20.71 29.09
N LEU A 24 0.00 -19.48 28.83
CA LEU A 24 0.73 -18.46 28.09
C LEU A 24 2.06 -18.10 28.79
N GLU A 25 2.02 -17.88 30.11
CA GLU A 25 3.19 -17.55 30.93
C GLU A 25 4.20 -18.70 30.94
N LYS A 26 3.73 -19.96 31.00
CA LYS A 26 4.61 -21.13 30.88
C LYS A 26 5.18 -21.35 29.48
N THR A 27 4.43 -21.06 28.42
CA THR A 27 4.99 -21.10 27.05
C THR A 27 6.06 -20.04 26.86
N HIS A 28 5.86 -18.84 27.40
CA HIS A 28 6.90 -17.80 27.41
C HIS A 28 8.13 -18.25 28.20
N HIS A 29 7.97 -18.85 29.39
CA HIS A 29 9.12 -19.34 30.16
C HIS A 29 9.86 -20.53 29.51
N HIS A 30 9.17 -21.40 28.77
CA HIS A 30 9.83 -22.49 28.04
C HIS A 30 10.47 -22.06 26.71
N GLN A 31 10.03 -20.95 26.12
CA GLN A 31 10.76 -20.30 25.02
C GLN A 31 12.03 -19.61 25.53
N HIS A 32 12.01 -19.03 26.74
CA HIS A 32 13.18 -18.38 27.32
C HIS A 32 14.30 -19.35 27.77
N GLU A 33 14.00 -20.60 28.14
CA GLU A 33 15.07 -21.56 28.52
C GLU A 33 15.81 -22.17 27.33
N HIS A 34 15.20 -22.18 26.13
CA HIS A 34 15.81 -22.76 24.92
C HIS A 34 16.47 -21.74 23.98
N GLU A 35 16.32 -20.44 24.25
CA GLU A 35 16.95 -19.36 23.47
C GLU A 35 18.13 -18.69 24.20
N HIS A 36 18.76 -19.40 25.14
CA HIS A 36 20.04 -18.98 25.74
C HIS A 36 21.24 -19.22 24.80
N GLN A 37 21.11 -18.82 23.55
CA GLN A 37 22.27 -18.60 22.71
C GLN A 37 22.04 -17.35 21.85
N GLU A 38 22.53 -16.23 22.40
CA GLU A 38 22.79 -14.97 21.70
C GLU A 38 21.58 -14.18 21.23
N GLN A 39 20.91 -13.48 22.14
CA GLN A 39 20.32 -12.17 21.80
C GLN A 39 20.22 -11.30 23.05
N ASN A 40 20.77 -10.09 22.95
CA ASN A 40 20.74 -9.06 23.98
C ASN A 40 19.30 -8.85 24.46
N THR A 41 19.02 -9.24 25.70
CA THR A 41 17.74 -8.99 26.35
C THR A 41 17.70 -7.53 26.79
N ALA A 42 17.30 -6.65 25.87
CA ALA A 42 16.87 -5.32 26.25
C ALA A 42 15.68 -5.48 27.20
N THR A 43 15.71 -4.77 28.33
CA THR A 43 14.58 -4.78 29.26
C THR A 43 13.35 -4.17 28.57
N PRO A 44 12.12 -4.53 28.97
CA PRO A 44 10.90 -3.97 28.36
C PRO A 44 10.86 -2.43 28.38
N ASP A 45 11.56 -1.80 29.33
CA ASP A 45 11.71 -0.34 29.41
C ASP A 45 12.69 0.20 28.35
N GLU A 46 13.76 -0.52 28.05
CA GLU A 46 14.70 -0.20 26.96
C GLU A 46 14.05 -0.40 25.58
N GLU A 47 13.20 -1.41 25.41
CA GLU A 47 12.41 -1.60 24.19
C GLU A 47 11.39 -0.48 24.00
N LEU A 48 10.71 -0.06 25.07
CA LEU A 48 9.80 1.09 25.05
C LEU A 48 10.51 2.38 24.66
N GLU A 49 11.70 2.62 25.21
CA GLU A 49 12.48 3.82 24.90
C GLU A 49 13.05 3.78 23.47
N SER A 50 13.41 2.59 22.97
CA SER A 50 13.77 2.36 21.57
C SER A 50 12.60 2.68 20.64
N LEU A 51 11.40 2.17 20.94
CA LEU A 51 10.18 2.44 20.17
C LEU A 51 9.82 3.94 20.17
N ARG A 52 9.97 4.63 21.30
CA ARG A 52 9.75 6.08 21.38
C ARG A 52 10.75 6.85 20.53
N SER A 53 12.03 6.48 20.61
CA SER A 53 13.11 7.09 19.83
C SER A 53 12.87 6.90 18.32
N GLU A 54 12.47 5.70 17.93
CA GLU A 54 12.15 5.39 16.54
C GLU A 54 10.89 6.13 16.07
N ASN A 55 9.85 6.19 16.89
CA ASN A 55 8.64 6.96 16.57
C ASN A 55 8.96 8.45 16.38
N TRP A 56 9.87 9.00 17.18
CA TRP A 56 10.34 10.38 17.03
C TRP A 56 11.12 10.58 15.73
N ARG A 57 12.03 9.65 15.41
CA ARG A 57 12.77 9.64 14.14
C ARG A 57 11.82 9.60 12.93
N LEU A 58 10.81 8.72 12.96
CA LEU A 58 9.80 8.58 11.92
C LEU A 58 8.95 9.83 11.76
N LYS A 59 8.51 10.46 12.85
CA LYS A 59 7.79 11.74 12.82
C LYS A 59 8.62 12.84 12.17
N ASN A 60 9.91 12.91 12.50
CA ASN A 60 10.81 13.89 11.91
C ASN A 60 11.03 13.62 10.40
N LEU A 61 11.18 12.36 10.00
CA LEU A 61 11.29 11.96 8.59
C LEU A 61 10.03 12.29 7.81
N LEU A 62 8.85 12.01 8.37
CA LEU A 62 7.57 12.37 7.78
C LEU A 62 7.47 13.89 7.56
N GLY A 63 7.85 14.69 8.57
CA GLY A 63 7.88 16.15 8.45
C GLY A 63 8.79 16.64 7.31
N GLN A 64 9.96 16.00 7.13
CA GLN A 64 10.86 16.30 6.01
C GLN A 64 10.25 15.92 4.66
N ASN A 65 9.64 14.74 4.56
CA ASN A 65 9.00 14.28 3.33
C ASN A 65 7.82 15.16 2.93
N LEU A 66 6.99 15.57 3.89
CA LEU A 66 5.89 16.51 3.64
C LEU A 66 6.40 17.85 3.10
N LYS A 67 7.51 18.35 3.65
CA LYS A 67 8.14 19.58 3.14
C LYS A 67 8.65 19.42 1.71
N LEU A 68 9.22 18.26 1.36
CA LEU A 68 9.64 17.98 -0.02
C LEU A 68 8.45 17.94 -0.98
N LEU A 69 7.37 17.25 -0.59
CA LEU A 69 6.14 17.18 -1.40
C LEU A 69 5.50 18.55 -1.59
N GLN A 70 5.48 19.39 -0.55
CA GLN A 70 5.01 20.76 -0.65
C GLN A 70 5.90 21.60 -1.59
N ASN A 71 7.23 21.47 -1.49
CA ASN A 71 8.14 22.17 -2.40
C ASN A 71 7.93 21.72 -3.86
N LEU A 72 7.60 20.44 -4.09
CA LEU A 72 7.29 19.93 -5.42
C LEU A 72 5.94 20.44 -5.93
N SER A 73 4.92 20.54 -5.08
CA SER A 73 3.63 21.10 -5.47
C SER A 73 3.68 22.62 -5.74
N GLU A 74 4.53 23.34 -5.00
CA GLU A 74 4.79 24.77 -5.19
C GLU A 74 5.79 25.05 -6.32
N SER A 75 6.55 24.03 -6.75
CA SER A 75 7.44 24.15 -7.90
C SER A 75 6.62 24.39 -9.17
N PRO A 76 6.99 25.36 -10.03
CA PRO A 76 6.28 25.64 -11.27
C PRO A 76 6.66 24.60 -12.34
N SER A 77 6.49 23.31 -12.05
CA SER A 77 6.88 22.22 -12.95
C SER A 77 5.80 21.86 -13.98
N LEU A 78 4.62 22.50 -13.94
CA LEU A 78 3.55 22.27 -14.91
C LEU A 78 2.89 23.54 -15.47
N SER A 79 3.14 24.72 -14.88
CA SER A 79 2.46 25.96 -15.33
C SER A 79 3.09 26.58 -16.57
N HIS A 80 4.39 26.33 -16.82
CA HIS A 80 5.09 26.90 -17.97
C HIS A 80 5.10 25.99 -19.21
N ASP A 81 4.91 24.68 -19.04
CA ASP A 81 4.89 23.70 -20.15
C ASP A 81 3.47 23.34 -20.61
N CYS A 82 2.43 23.82 -19.93
CA CYS A 82 1.04 23.59 -20.29
C CYS A 82 0.51 24.75 -21.15
N PRO A 83 0.30 24.56 -22.46
CA PRO A 83 -0.25 25.63 -23.29
C PRO A 83 -1.65 26.01 -22.78
N PRO A 84 -1.97 27.32 -22.71
CA PRO A 84 -3.19 27.81 -22.07
C PRO A 84 -4.47 27.35 -22.77
N ASP A 85 -4.38 26.88 -24.02
CA ASP A 85 -5.48 26.35 -24.82
C ASP A 85 -5.59 24.82 -24.77
N LEU A 86 -4.75 24.11 -23.99
CA LEU A 86 -4.74 22.65 -23.94
C LEU A 86 -6.13 22.07 -23.64
N TYR A 87 -6.80 22.60 -22.61
CA TYR A 87 -8.12 22.14 -22.22
C TYR A 87 -9.14 22.32 -23.35
N ALA A 88 -9.19 23.52 -23.94
CA ALA A 88 -10.08 23.81 -25.07
C ALA A 88 -9.79 22.91 -26.28
N ARG A 89 -8.51 22.63 -26.55
CA ARG A 89 -8.06 21.76 -27.63
C ARG A 89 -8.43 20.29 -27.38
N LEU A 90 -8.31 19.81 -26.15
CA LEU A 90 -8.74 18.46 -25.76
C LEU A 90 -10.24 18.32 -25.92
N VAL A 91 -11.02 19.27 -25.42
CA VAL A 91 -12.49 19.30 -25.58
C VAL A 91 -12.86 19.30 -27.06
N ALA A 92 -12.29 20.21 -27.86
CA ALA A 92 -12.56 20.26 -29.30
C ALA A 92 -12.14 18.99 -30.06
N THR A 93 -11.08 18.30 -29.60
CA THR A 93 -10.63 17.03 -30.20
C THR A 93 -11.61 15.90 -29.88
N VAL A 94 -12.06 15.79 -28.63
CA VAL A 94 -13.02 14.76 -28.18
C VAL A 94 -14.39 14.99 -28.81
N ASP A 95 -14.81 16.24 -28.93
CA ASP A 95 -16.09 16.61 -29.56
C ASP A 95 -16.03 16.59 -31.08
N SER A 96 -14.86 16.35 -31.68
CA SER A 96 -14.73 16.29 -33.14
C SER A 96 -15.46 15.08 -33.71
N GLU A 97 -16.21 15.30 -34.78
CA GLU A 97 -16.90 14.22 -35.51
C GLU A 97 -15.93 13.11 -35.93
N HIS A 98 -14.69 13.48 -36.27
CA HIS A 98 -13.64 12.53 -36.61
C HIS A 98 -13.27 11.61 -35.43
N PHE A 99 -13.15 12.16 -34.22
CA PHE A 99 -12.87 11.35 -33.03
C PHE A 99 -14.04 10.42 -32.69
N LEU A 100 -15.27 10.93 -32.73
CA LEU A 100 -16.48 10.14 -32.48
C LEU A 100 -16.67 9.03 -33.51
N ALA A 101 -16.52 9.31 -34.80
CA ALA A 101 -16.60 8.30 -35.86
C ALA A 101 -15.53 7.22 -35.70
N ARG A 102 -14.32 7.60 -35.27
CA ARG A 102 -13.25 6.65 -34.97
C ARG A 102 -13.58 5.80 -33.75
N LEU A 103 -14.17 6.38 -32.71
CA LEU A 103 -14.63 5.65 -31.52
C LEU A 103 -15.74 4.65 -31.86
N GLU A 104 -16.72 5.05 -32.68
CA GLU A 104 -17.77 4.17 -33.18
C GLU A 104 -17.22 3.03 -34.04
N SER A 105 -16.25 3.32 -34.91
CA SER A 105 -15.54 2.31 -35.69
C SER A 105 -14.85 1.27 -34.78
N LEU A 106 -14.17 1.73 -33.73
CA LEU A 106 -13.55 0.87 -32.73
C LEU A 106 -14.58 0.03 -31.96
N GLN A 107 -15.70 0.62 -31.57
CA GLN A 107 -16.76 -0.11 -30.90
C GLN A 107 -17.36 -1.19 -31.81
N GLN A 108 -17.61 -0.86 -33.08
CA GLN A 108 -18.18 -1.79 -34.05
C GLN A 108 -17.26 -2.97 -34.32
N ALA A 109 -15.95 -2.76 -34.51
CA ALA A 109 -15.06 -3.89 -34.75
C ALA A 109 -14.75 -4.71 -33.49
N LEU A 110 -14.84 -4.12 -32.28
CA LEU A 110 -14.86 -4.87 -31.02
C LEU A 110 -16.08 -5.81 -30.95
N VAL A 111 -17.27 -5.29 -31.27
CA VAL A 111 -18.53 -6.06 -31.31
C VAL A 111 -18.49 -7.15 -32.38
N ASN A 112 -17.83 -6.89 -33.51
CA ASN A 112 -17.64 -7.87 -34.59
C ASN A 112 -16.52 -8.89 -34.30
N GLY A 113 -15.97 -8.91 -33.09
CA GLY A 113 -14.94 -9.87 -32.68
C GLY A 113 -13.59 -9.67 -33.38
N ILE A 114 -13.38 -8.53 -34.05
CA ILE A 114 -12.06 -8.13 -34.52
C ILE A 114 -11.35 -7.62 -33.28
N SER A 115 -10.50 -8.47 -32.71
CA SER A 115 -9.58 -8.11 -31.63
C SER A 115 -8.82 -6.85 -32.05
N TYR A 116 -9.24 -5.69 -31.54
CA TYR A 116 -8.39 -4.52 -31.52
C TYR A 116 -7.26 -4.86 -30.57
N GLU A 117 -6.16 -5.36 -31.14
CA GLU A 117 -4.87 -5.27 -30.48
C GLU A 117 -4.71 -3.78 -30.13
N PHE A 118 -4.78 -3.50 -28.83
CA PHE A 118 -4.34 -2.26 -28.24
C PHE A 118 -3.00 -1.87 -28.91
N PRO A 119 -2.71 -0.59 -29.19
CA PRO A 119 -1.63 -0.20 -30.11
C PRO A 119 -0.22 -0.62 -29.66
N PHE A 120 -0.10 -1.22 -28.48
CA PHE A 120 1.09 -1.92 -28.05
C PHE A 120 0.95 -3.39 -28.46
N LYS A 121 1.87 -3.83 -29.31
CA LYS A 121 2.11 -5.26 -29.50
C LYS A 121 2.37 -5.90 -28.15
N GLU A 122 1.95 -7.15 -27.96
CA GLU A 122 2.37 -7.94 -26.81
C GLU A 122 3.89 -7.82 -26.65
N ALA A 123 4.34 -7.46 -25.44
CA ALA A 123 5.73 -7.16 -25.19
C ALA A 123 6.59 -8.38 -25.59
N THR A 124 7.52 -8.17 -26.51
CA THR A 124 8.45 -9.20 -26.93
C THR A 124 9.44 -9.47 -25.78
N ASP A 125 10.07 -10.64 -25.74
CA ASP A 125 11.16 -10.93 -24.78
C ASP A 125 12.25 -9.84 -24.79
N ALA A 126 12.51 -9.24 -25.96
CA ALA A 126 13.42 -8.11 -26.13
C ALA A 126 12.94 -6.81 -25.46
N ASP A 127 11.63 -6.55 -25.45
CA ASP A 127 11.02 -5.39 -24.80
C ASP A 127 11.09 -5.54 -23.27
N MET A 128 10.85 -6.77 -22.78
CA MET A 128 10.99 -7.11 -21.36
C MET A 128 12.43 -6.93 -20.86
N ARG A 129 13.42 -7.45 -21.61
CA ARG A 129 14.85 -7.26 -21.29
C ARG A 129 15.25 -5.79 -21.28
N SER A 130 14.71 -5.00 -22.20
CA SER A 130 15.02 -3.57 -22.30
C SER A 130 14.44 -2.80 -21.11
N ALA A 131 13.21 -3.14 -20.67
CA ALA A 131 12.61 -2.61 -19.47
C ALA A 131 13.41 -3.00 -18.21
N GLU A 132 13.88 -4.24 -18.09
CA GLU A 132 14.77 -4.69 -17.00
C GLU A 132 16.09 -3.92 -16.95
N ILE A 133 16.65 -3.55 -18.11
CA ILE A 133 17.88 -2.76 -18.20
C ILE A 133 17.66 -1.30 -17.77
N LEU A 134 16.50 -0.71 -18.07
CA LEU A 134 16.12 0.65 -17.66
C LEU A 134 15.76 0.75 -16.17
N ILE A 135 15.42 -0.37 -15.52
CA ILE A 135 15.09 -0.46 -14.08
C ILE A 135 16.28 -1.07 -13.30
N LYS A 136 17.50 -0.68 -13.66
CA LYS A 136 18.66 -0.81 -12.76
C LYS A 136 19.11 0.56 -12.31
N VAL A 137 18.34 1.13 -11.39
CA VAL A 137 18.84 2.15 -10.46
C VAL A 137 19.22 1.38 -9.20
N ASP A 138 20.50 1.06 -9.07
CA ASP A 138 21.20 0.51 -7.91
C ASP A 138 20.42 -0.42 -6.95
N GLY A 139 20.68 -1.72 -7.08
CA GLY A 139 20.90 -2.65 -5.96
C GLY A 139 19.74 -3.05 -5.04
N GLU A 140 18.66 -2.29 -4.94
CA GLU A 140 17.49 -2.66 -4.14
C GLU A 140 16.24 -2.76 -5.03
N GLU A 141 15.34 -3.66 -4.63
CA GLU A 141 14.24 -4.21 -5.43
C GLU A 141 13.56 -3.20 -6.38
N PRO A 142 13.22 -3.60 -7.62
CA PRO A 142 12.56 -2.74 -8.56
C PRO A 142 11.25 -2.21 -7.95
N SER A 143 11.15 -0.90 -7.80
CA SER A 143 9.94 -0.24 -7.33
C SER A 143 8.78 -0.54 -8.28
N TRP A 144 7.93 -1.49 -7.91
CA TRP A 144 6.66 -1.74 -8.60
C TRP A 144 5.71 -0.60 -8.25
N ARG A 145 5.78 0.49 -9.02
CA ARG A 145 4.73 1.51 -9.00
C ARG A 145 3.45 0.88 -9.52
N VAL A 146 2.70 0.24 -8.63
CA VAL A 146 1.32 -0.17 -8.84
C VAL A 146 0.48 1.10 -8.79
N TRP A 147 -0.29 1.34 -9.85
CA TRP A 147 -1.30 2.39 -9.85
C TRP A 147 -2.40 1.98 -8.86
N VAL A 148 -2.44 2.64 -7.70
CA VAL A 148 -3.57 2.53 -6.77
C VAL A 148 -4.68 3.40 -7.35
N ILE A 149 -5.69 2.75 -7.93
CA ILE A 149 -6.96 3.40 -8.28
C ILE A 149 -7.72 3.74 -6.99
N ASP A 150 -8.54 4.79 -7.04
CA ASP A 150 -9.28 5.36 -5.88
C ASP A 150 -10.11 4.30 -5.10
N GLU A 151 -10.47 3.21 -5.77
CA GLU A 151 -11.19 2.07 -5.20
C GLU A 151 -10.36 1.19 -4.24
N MET A 152 -9.03 1.34 -4.25
CA MET A 152 -8.08 0.54 -3.46
C MET A 152 -7.54 1.28 -2.23
N VAL A 153 -8.11 2.44 -1.89
CA VAL A 153 -7.85 3.09 -0.60
C VAL A 153 -8.46 2.23 0.50
N PRO A 154 -7.68 1.68 1.45
CA PRO A 154 -8.28 0.97 2.58
C PRO A 154 -9.19 1.95 3.32
N SER A 155 -10.47 1.60 3.47
CA SER A 155 -11.41 2.41 4.23
C SER A 155 -10.86 2.59 5.65
N ASN A 156 -10.72 3.84 6.09
CA ASN A 156 -10.24 4.20 7.42
C ASN A 156 -11.28 3.86 8.52
N VAL A 157 -11.68 2.59 8.61
CA VAL A 157 -12.59 2.11 9.65
C VAL A 157 -11.85 1.02 10.41
N GLU A 158 -11.03 1.46 11.36
CA GLU A 158 -10.73 0.67 12.55
C GLU A 158 -12.02 0.66 13.40
N GLU A 159 -12.56 -0.53 13.66
CA GLU A 159 -13.57 -0.79 14.70
C GLU A 159 -12.97 -1.77 15.72
#